data_AF-A0A1H0KMR3-F1
#
_entry.id   AF-A0A1H0KMR3-F1
#
_cell.length_a   1.000
_cell.length_b   1.000
_cell.length_c   1.000
_cell.angle_alpha   90.00
_cell.angle_beta   90.00
_cell.angle_gamma   90.00
#
_symmetry.space_group_name_H-M   'P 1'
#
loop_
_entity.id
_entity.type
_entity.pdbx_description
1 polymer ?
#
loop_
_entity_poly.entity_id
_entity_poly.type
_entity_poly.pdbx_seq_one_letter_code
_entity_poly.pdbx_strand_id
1 'polypeptide(L)'
;MALDIRGPNDLTEVAINFYAAPAYETFGLSPQDYPRVWAETGMLSPHRMPDDSLCLYYPGDPPERRWTPDKGLLDLLYIVGDHLAFEALWRAGGGHWLGDEAPHGLNQKAA
;
A
#
# COMPACT_ATOMS: atom_id res chain seq x y z
N MET A 1 0.75 34.83 -4.45
CA MET A 1 -0.32 34.06 -3.80
C MET A 1 0.22 32.65 -3.58
N ALA A 2 0.18 32.12 -2.36
CA ALA A 2 0.64 30.75 -2.09
C ALA A 2 -0.44 29.75 -2.54
N LEU A 3 -0.02 28.59 -3.04
CA LEU A 3 -0.92 27.51 -3.42
C LEU A 3 -1.44 26.82 -2.14
N ASP A 4 -2.75 26.59 -2.06
CA ASP A 4 -3.37 25.78 -0.98
C ASP A 4 -3.05 24.30 -1.25
N ILE A 5 -1.95 23.81 -0.67
CA ILE A 5 -1.58 22.39 -0.74
C ILE A 5 -2.37 21.65 0.34
N ARG A 6 -3.31 20.82 -0.10
CA ARG A 6 -4.13 20.00 0.79
C ARG A 6 -3.51 18.62 0.95
N GLY A 7 -3.32 18.21 2.20
CA GLY A 7 -2.75 16.92 2.58
C GLY A 7 -2.05 17.00 3.94
N PRO A 8 -1.60 15.86 4.50
CA PRO A 8 -0.71 15.85 5.64
C PRO A 8 0.57 16.63 5.30
N ASN A 9 0.93 17.60 6.14
CA ASN A 9 2.17 18.38 6.00
C ASN A 9 3.25 17.94 7.00
N ASP A 10 2.89 17.07 7.94
CA ASP A 10 3.81 16.46 8.88
C ASP A 10 4.47 15.24 8.24
N LEU A 11 5.65 14.87 8.76
CA LEU A 11 6.31 13.65 8.35
C LEU A 11 5.49 12.43 8.80
N THR A 12 5.21 11.53 7.86
CA THR A 12 4.60 10.24 8.16
C THR A 12 5.68 9.19 8.40
N GLU A 13 5.63 8.54 9.57
CA GLU A 13 6.48 7.38 9.85
C GLU A 13 6.04 6.18 9.01
N VAL A 14 7.01 5.53 8.36
CA VAL A 14 6.80 4.34 7.53
C VAL A 14 7.75 3.25 8.00
N ALA A 15 7.21 2.08 8.34
CA ALA A 15 7.98 0.88 8.63
C ALA A 15 7.88 -0.10 7.44
N ILE A 16 9.01 -0.51 6.88
CA ILE A 16 9.10 -1.51 5.80
C ILE A 16 9.89 -2.71 6.32
N ASN A 17 9.24 -3.87 6.44
CA ASN A 17 9.89 -5.08 6.90
C ASN A 17 9.94 -6.15 5.80
N PHE A 18 11.13 -6.73 5.63
CA PHE A 18 11.38 -7.88 4.77
C PHE A 18 11.53 -9.12 5.65
N TYR A 19 10.74 -10.15 5.36
CA TYR A 19 10.79 -11.41 6.10
C TYR A 19 11.29 -12.52 5.19
N ALA A 20 12.39 -13.18 5.57
CA ALA A 20 12.88 -14.36 4.86
C ALA A 20 11.88 -15.53 4.91
N ALA A 21 11.12 -15.63 5.99
CA ALA A 21 10.04 -16.60 6.20
C ALA A 21 8.80 -15.88 6.75
N PRO A 22 7.92 -15.34 5.87
CA PRO A 22 6.78 -14.56 6.29
C PRO A 22 5.73 -15.44 6.99
N ALA A 23 5.23 -14.97 8.14
CA ALA A 23 4.13 -15.61 8.87
C ALA A 23 2.74 -15.25 8.31
N TYR A 24 2.70 -14.59 7.15
CA TYR A 24 1.52 -14.10 6.46
C TYR A 24 1.49 -14.62 5.02
N GLU A 25 0.32 -14.56 4.41
CA GLU A 25 0.16 -14.99 3.02
C GLU A 25 0.82 -14.02 2.04
N THR A 26 1.66 -14.57 1.16
CA THR A 26 2.29 -13.86 0.03
C THR A 26 1.57 -14.10 -1.29
N PHE A 27 0.45 -14.84 -1.27
CA PHE A 27 -0.41 -15.07 -2.43
C PHE A 27 0.33 -15.63 -3.65
N GLY A 28 1.33 -16.49 -3.41
CA GLY A 28 2.15 -17.09 -4.46
C GLY A 28 3.37 -16.25 -4.88
N LEU A 29 3.54 -15.04 -4.35
CA LEU A 29 4.76 -14.25 -4.54
C LEU A 29 5.91 -14.78 -3.69
N SER A 30 7.14 -14.55 -4.16
CA SER A 30 8.32 -14.80 -3.35
C SER A 30 8.35 -13.85 -2.14
N PRO A 31 8.91 -14.23 -0.98
CA PRO A 31 8.92 -13.39 0.21
C PRO A 31 9.56 -12.00 0.00
N GLN A 32 10.59 -11.94 -0.84
CA GLN A 32 11.28 -10.69 -1.18
C GLN A 32 10.41 -9.75 -2.03
N ASP A 33 9.39 -10.24 -2.74
CA ASP A 33 8.49 -9.42 -3.58
C ASP A 33 7.24 -8.95 -2.81
N TYR A 34 7.11 -9.30 -1.53
CA TYR A 34 5.93 -8.96 -0.72
C TYR A 34 6.31 -8.49 0.69
N PRO A 35 7.04 -7.35 0.79
CA PRO A 35 7.34 -6.75 2.09
C PRO A 35 6.05 -6.31 2.78
N ARG A 36 6.08 -6.27 4.12
CA ARG A 36 5.01 -5.65 4.88
C ARG A 36 5.37 -4.22 5.20
N VAL A 37 4.45 -3.32 4.88
CA VAL A 37 4.63 -1.88 5.07
C VAL A 37 3.53 -1.38 5.99
N TRP A 38 3.89 -0.62 7.02
CA TRP A 38 2.94 0.02 7.93
C TRP A 38 3.19 1.51 7.96
N ALA A 39 2.09 2.25 8.03
CA ALA A 39 2.04 3.69 8.23
C ALA A 39 0.62 4.04 8.68
N GLU A 40 0.46 5.07 9.50
CA GLU A 40 -0.86 5.56 9.93
C GLU A 40 -1.79 4.45 10.47
N THR A 41 -1.23 3.52 11.28
CA THR A 41 -1.95 2.36 11.84
C THR A 41 -3.24 2.79 12.56
N GLY A 42 -4.35 2.11 12.28
CA GLY A 42 -5.67 2.37 12.84
C GLY A 42 -6.49 3.41 12.06
N MET A 43 -5.93 4.03 11.02
CA MET A 43 -6.69 4.93 10.15
C MET A 43 -7.50 4.15 9.10
N LEU A 44 -8.69 4.67 8.78
CA LEU A 44 -9.55 4.06 7.77
C LEU A 44 -8.91 4.18 6.38
N SER A 45 -8.91 3.06 5.65
CA SER A 45 -8.51 2.99 4.26
C SER A 45 -9.06 1.72 3.59
N PRO A 46 -9.43 1.78 2.30
CA PRO A 46 -9.86 0.60 1.55
C PRO A 46 -8.70 -0.32 1.13
N HIS A 47 -7.45 0.14 1.18
CA HIS A 47 -6.27 -0.63 0.74
C HIS A 47 -5.38 -1.03 1.91
N ARG A 48 -5.97 -1.73 2.88
CA ARG A 48 -5.28 -2.30 4.04
C ARG A 48 -5.40 -3.81 4.05
N MET A 49 -4.34 -4.46 4.52
CA MET A 49 -4.34 -5.88 4.86
C MET A 49 -5.01 -6.11 6.23
N PRO A 50 -5.41 -7.34 6.58
CA PRO A 50 -6.02 -7.63 7.88
C PRO A 50 -5.14 -7.31 9.10
N ASP A 51 -3.82 -7.26 8.93
CA ASP A 51 -2.84 -6.86 9.95
C ASP A 51 -2.52 -5.35 9.92
N ASP A 52 -3.36 -4.58 9.23
CA ASP A 52 -3.29 -3.13 9.04
C ASP A 52 -2.06 -2.62 8.26
N SER A 53 -1.29 -3.54 7.67
CA SER A 53 -0.27 -3.17 6.69
C SER A 53 -0.91 -2.64 5.39
N LEU A 54 -0.16 -1.84 4.64
CA LEU A 54 -0.59 -1.29 3.36
C LEU A 54 -0.72 -2.40 2.30
N CYS A 55 -1.82 -2.38 1.57
CA CYS A 55 -2.00 -3.19 0.36
C CYS A 55 -1.49 -2.42 -0.85
N LEU A 56 -0.17 -2.50 -1.11
CA LEU A 56 0.49 -1.64 -2.10
C LEU A 56 0.13 -1.99 -3.56
N TYR A 57 -0.12 -3.26 -3.85
CA TYR A 57 -0.43 -3.75 -5.18
C TYR A 57 -1.09 -5.12 -5.11
N TYR A 58 -1.78 -5.49 -6.19
CA TYR A 58 -2.46 -6.78 -6.29
C TYR A 58 -1.46 -7.91 -6.62
N PRO A 59 -1.33 -8.98 -5.80
CA PRO A 59 -0.29 -9.99 -6.01
C PRO A 59 -0.29 -10.68 -7.38
N GLY A 60 -1.47 -10.80 -8.01
CA GLY A 60 -1.61 -11.40 -9.34
C GLY A 60 -1.28 -10.47 -10.51
N ASP A 61 -0.99 -9.20 -10.26
CA ASP A 61 -0.54 -8.28 -11.32
C ASP A 61 0.79 -8.74 -11.92
N PRO A 62 1.09 -8.40 -13.18
CA PRO A 62 2.39 -8.69 -13.77
C PRO A 62 3.50 -7.85 -13.08
N PRO A 63 4.77 -8.28 -13.13
CA PRO A 63 5.87 -7.60 -12.42
C PRO A 63 5.99 -6.11 -12.73
N GLU A 64 5.59 -5.64 -13.90
CA GLU A 64 5.65 -4.23 -14.30
C GLU A 64 4.65 -3.34 -13.53
N ARG A 65 3.62 -3.93 -12.92
CA ARG A 65 2.59 -3.23 -12.11
C ARG A 65 2.76 -3.46 -10.61
N ARG A 66 3.87 -4.08 -10.19
CA ARG A 66 4.20 -4.34 -8.78
C ARG A 66 5.61 -3.90 -8.47
N TRP A 67 5.91 -3.75 -7.19
CA TRP A 67 7.31 -3.68 -6.78
C TRP A 67 7.97 -5.07 -6.88
N THR A 68 9.24 -5.09 -7.29
CA THR A 68 10.12 -6.25 -7.24
C THR A 68 11.53 -5.80 -6.79
N PRO A 69 12.32 -6.64 -6.12
CA PRO A 69 13.61 -6.24 -5.55
C PRO A 69 14.60 -5.64 -6.54
N ASP A 70 14.57 -6.05 -7.80
CA ASP A 70 15.41 -5.51 -8.89
C ASP A 70 15.10 -4.05 -9.24
N LYS A 71 13.91 -3.54 -8.89
CA LYS A 71 13.55 -2.12 -8.99
C LYS A 71 14.18 -1.26 -7.89
N GLY A 72 14.66 -1.90 -6.81
CA GLY A 72 15.32 -1.24 -5.69
C GLY A 72 14.36 -0.56 -4.70
N LEU A 73 14.91 -0.21 -3.52
CA LEU A 73 14.11 0.31 -2.39
C LEU A 73 13.48 1.69 -2.68
N LEU A 74 14.11 2.53 -3.51
CA LEU A 74 13.59 3.86 -3.82
C LEU A 74 12.23 3.78 -4.53
N ASP A 75 12.06 2.85 -5.47
CA ASP A 75 10.78 2.62 -6.15
C ASP A 75 9.70 2.17 -5.17
N LEU A 76 10.04 1.34 -4.17
CA LEU A 76 9.09 0.97 -3.12
C LEU A 76 8.64 2.19 -2.32
N LEU A 77 9.55 3.11 -1.99
CA LEU A 77 9.21 4.33 -1.27
C LEU A 77 8.28 5.25 -2.07
N TYR A 78 8.45 5.33 -3.39
CA TYR A 78 7.51 6.07 -4.25
C TYR A 78 6.11 5.45 -4.24
N ILE A 79 6.01 4.12 -4.38
CA ILE A 79 4.72 3.41 -4.32
C ILE A 79 4.05 3.64 -2.96
N VAL A 80 4.80 3.60 -1.86
CA VAL A 80 4.27 3.88 -0.52
C VAL A 80 3.80 5.33 -0.39
N GLY A 81 4.56 6.29 -0.91
CA GLY A 81 4.20 7.70 -0.90
C GLY A 81 2.90 7.98 -1.66
N ASP A 82 2.78 7.44 -2.87
CA ASP A 82 1.56 7.55 -3.69
C ASP A 82 0.36 6.92 -2.97
N HIS A 83 0.55 5.73 -2.38
CA HIS A 83 -0.49 5.05 -1.61
C HIS A 83 -1.00 5.92 -0.45
N LEU A 84 -0.11 6.48 0.35
CA LEU A 84 -0.48 7.35 1.48
C LEU A 84 -1.17 8.65 1.02
N ALA A 85 -0.73 9.22 -0.09
CA ALA A 85 -1.38 10.38 -0.70
C ALA A 85 -2.81 10.04 -1.14
N PHE A 86 -3.01 8.88 -1.77
CA PHE A 86 -4.35 8.42 -2.17
C PHE A 86 -5.25 8.16 -0.97
N GLU A 87 -4.75 7.56 0.11
CA GLU A 87 -5.52 7.37 1.35
C GLU A 87 -5.94 8.72 1.96
N ALA A 88 -5.01 9.68 2.04
CA ALA A 88 -5.32 11.00 2.57
C ALA A 88 -6.40 11.72 1.75
N LEU A 89 -6.31 11.65 0.41
CA LEU A 89 -7.30 12.24 -0.50
C LEU A 89 -8.63 11.48 -0.47
N TRP A 90 -8.61 10.16 -0.33
CA TRP A 90 -9.80 9.33 -0.15
C TRP A 90 -10.56 9.74 1.11
N ARG A 91 -9.85 9.90 2.24
CA ARG A 91 -10.45 10.38 3.51
C ARG A 91 -11.01 11.80 3.38
N ALA A 92 -10.27 12.71 2.75
CA ALA A 92 -10.68 14.10 2.62
C ALA A 92 -11.81 14.32 1.59
N GLY A 93 -11.83 13.51 0.54
CA GLY A 93 -12.71 13.65 -0.63
C GLY A 93 -14.01 12.85 -0.57
N GLY A 94 -14.31 12.18 0.55
CA GLY A 94 -15.55 11.43 0.72
C GLY A 94 -15.54 10.03 0.10
N GLY A 95 -14.36 9.41 -0.03
CA GLY A 95 -14.24 7.98 -0.33
C GLY A 95 -13.91 7.61 -1.77
N HIS A 96 -13.46 8.55 -2.60
CA HIS A 96 -12.99 8.26 -3.96
C HIS A 96 -11.49 7.95 -3.97
N TRP A 97 -11.12 6.77 -4.48
CA TRP A 97 -9.72 6.37 -4.67
C TRP A 97 -9.21 6.86 -6.03
N LEU A 98 -7.97 7.36 -6.07
CA LEU A 98 -7.38 7.98 -7.27
C LEU A 98 -6.49 7.05 -8.10
N GLY A 99 -6.06 5.94 -7.53
CA GLY A 99 -5.19 4.96 -8.19
C GLY A 99 -5.97 3.87 -8.93
N ASP A 100 -5.23 2.99 -9.60
CA ASP A 100 -5.79 1.75 -10.14
C ASP A 100 -6.35 0.87 -9.00
N GLU A 101 -7.49 0.23 -9.25
CA GLU A 101 -8.10 -0.72 -8.32
C GLU A 101 -8.14 -2.13 -8.92
N ALA A 102 -7.76 -3.11 -8.10
CA ALA A 102 -7.96 -4.53 -8.37
C ALA A 102 -9.02 -5.08 -7.41
N PRO A 103 -9.63 -6.26 -7.69
CA PRO A 103 -10.61 -6.85 -6.79
C PRO A 103 -10.08 -7.02 -5.36
N HIS A 104 -10.78 -6.45 -4.37
CA HIS A 104 -10.45 -6.62 -2.96
C HIS A 104 -10.88 -7.99 -2.42
N GLY A 105 -10.19 -8.46 -1.40
CA GLY A 105 -10.66 -9.61 -0.62
C GLY A 105 -10.40 -10.96 -1.26
N LEU A 106 -9.21 -11.19 -1.85
CA LEU A 106 -8.79 -12.51 -2.35
C LEU A 106 -8.97 -13.68 -1.34
N ASN A 107 -9.10 -13.37 -0.05
CA ASN A 107 -9.37 -14.33 1.03
C ASN A 107 -10.72 -14.16 1.73
N GLN A 108 -11.54 -13.18 1.33
CA GLN A 108 -12.92 -13.15 1.76
C GLN A 108 -13.65 -14.15 0.88
N LYS A 109 -13.95 -15.35 1.40
CA LYS A 109 -15.04 -16.15 0.82
C LYS A 109 -16.20 -15.18 0.63
N ALA A 110 -16.66 -15.01 -0.61
CA ALA A 110 -17.87 -14.28 -0.91
C ALA A 110 -18.94 -14.76 0.08
N ALA A 111 -19.39 -13.85 0.95
CA ALA A 111 -20.47 -14.11 1.87
C ALA A 111 -21.78 -14.24 1.09
#